data_AF-A0AAV4D158-F1
#
_entry.id   AF-A0AAV4D158-F1
#
_cell.length_a   1.000
_cell.length_b   1.000
_cell.length_c   1.000
_cell.angle_alpha   90.00
_cell.angle_beta   90.00
_cell.angle_gamma   90.00
#
_symmetry.space_group_name_H-M   'P 1'
#
loop_
_entity.id
_entity.type
_entity.pdbx_description
1 polymer ?
#
loop_
_entity_poly.entity_id
_entity_poly.type
_entity_poly.pdbx_seq_one_letter_code
_entity_poly.pdbx_strand_id
1 'polypeptide(L)'
;MTSYDEPSIYNLLAVEETKEQKPKKYTSKFRQNVKQEYVSGRDGNKTMGPAKVAVPPPTDYLKKHEKEPQLPKKETFKYPDEDRRRPPVPKKDDTPLMGLKTTKNFISTNAVENISAVPKLPAKKYADTRHGDTHNLVPSGYEPVYVHKKEFGEVPTYLTKRKEEIKRAQEEYDQYIAEHFRRGALRQLTEEERAAILDGLKVNWEDIHDQYQGLSVVPDTAPKKNRKERMEAQMKQLERDIELFQKHKIIYIGN
;
A
#
# COMPACT_ATOMS: atom_id res chain seq x y z
N MET A 1 -46.18 -3.58 13.83
CA MET A 1 -46.10 -2.51 14.85
C MET A 1 -44.91 -2.86 15.73
N THR A 2 -43.75 -2.32 15.38
CA THR A 2 -42.47 -2.68 16.02
C THR A 2 -42.35 -1.97 17.37
N SER A 3 -41.98 -2.74 18.39
CA SER A 3 -41.98 -2.44 19.83
C SER A 3 -40.91 -1.44 20.31
N TYR A 4 -40.66 -0.36 19.56
CA TYR A 4 -39.57 0.57 19.85
C TYR A 4 -40.03 1.94 20.38
N ASP A 5 -41.30 2.08 20.71
CA ASP A 5 -41.90 3.37 21.12
C ASP A 5 -42.38 3.35 22.58
N GLU A 6 -41.70 2.57 23.44
CA GLU A 6 -41.91 2.66 24.89
C GLU A 6 -41.14 3.88 25.44
N PRO A 7 -41.80 4.79 26.18
CA PRO A 7 -41.15 5.98 26.72
C PRO A 7 -40.10 5.58 27.77
N SER A 8 -38.82 5.76 27.42
CA SER A 8 -37.67 5.47 28.27
C SER A 8 -37.02 6.76 28.74
N ILE A 9 -36.70 6.84 30.04
CA ILE A 9 -36.03 8.01 30.66
C ILE A 9 -34.70 8.33 29.95
N TYR A 10 -34.06 7.33 29.35
CA TYR A 10 -32.81 7.50 28.63
C TYR A 10 -32.96 8.25 27.28
N ASN A 11 -34.18 8.37 26.74
CA ASN A 11 -34.47 9.11 25.50
C ASN A 11 -34.88 10.59 25.75
N LEU A 12 -34.82 11.07 27.00
CA LEU A 12 -35.19 12.46 27.35
C LEU A 12 -34.17 13.51 26.89
N LEU A 13 -32.92 13.11 26.69
CA LEU A 13 -31.85 14.00 26.22
C LEU A 13 -31.60 13.72 24.75
N ALA A 14 -31.79 14.74 23.90
CA ALA A 14 -31.46 14.65 22.50
C ALA A 14 -29.94 14.41 22.35
N VAL A 15 -29.56 13.26 21.78
CA VAL A 15 -28.17 13.00 21.39
C VAL A 15 -27.82 13.98 20.27
N GLU A 16 -26.83 14.83 20.48
CA GLU A 16 -26.36 15.75 19.43
C GLU A 16 -25.83 14.92 18.26
N GLU A 17 -26.57 14.91 17.14
CA GLU A 17 -26.11 14.29 15.91
C GLU A 17 -24.84 14.97 15.42
N THR A 18 -23.71 14.25 15.46
CA THR A 18 -22.44 14.74 14.91
C THR A 18 -22.57 14.86 13.39
N LYS A 19 -22.80 16.08 12.89
CA LYS A 19 -22.89 16.35 11.46
C LYS A 19 -21.54 16.10 10.79
N GLU A 20 -21.47 15.09 9.93
CA GLU A 20 -20.27 14.81 9.14
C GLU A 20 -19.90 16.01 8.25
N GLN A 21 -18.66 16.50 8.37
CA GLN A 21 -18.16 17.58 7.53
C GLN A 21 -17.81 17.03 6.15
N LYS A 22 -18.48 17.55 5.11
CA LYS A 22 -18.17 17.16 3.72
C LYS A 22 -16.72 17.51 3.36
N PRO A 23 -15.97 16.60 2.70
CA PRO A 23 -14.59 16.87 2.31
C PRO A 23 -14.51 18.04 1.31
N LYS A 24 -13.38 18.72 1.29
CA LYS A 24 -13.12 19.80 0.33
C LYS A 24 -13.21 19.26 -1.10
N LYS A 25 -13.91 19.99 -1.97
CA LYS A 25 -14.05 19.65 -3.38
C LYS A 25 -12.68 19.62 -4.07
N TYR A 26 -12.44 18.59 -4.89
CA TYR A 26 -11.22 18.47 -5.70
C TYR A 26 -11.04 19.68 -6.62
N THR A 27 -9.79 20.16 -6.73
CA THR A 27 -9.38 21.17 -7.71
C THR A 27 -8.24 20.62 -8.57
N SER A 28 -8.33 20.82 -9.89
CA SER A 28 -7.32 20.35 -10.83
C SER A 28 -5.98 21.06 -10.63
N LYS A 29 -4.88 20.29 -10.71
CA LYS A 29 -3.50 20.80 -10.67
C LYS A 29 -3.22 21.82 -11.79
N PHE A 30 -3.92 21.72 -12.92
CA PHE A 30 -3.74 22.59 -14.08
C PHE A 30 -4.61 23.85 -14.07
N ARG A 31 -5.40 24.07 -13.00
CA ARG A 31 -6.35 25.19 -12.93
C ARG A 31 -5.67 26.56 -13.11
N GLN A 32 -4.43 26.72 -12.63
CA GLN A 32 -3.70 27.98 -12.79
C GLN A 32 -3.21 28.18 -14.23
N ASN A 33 -2.66 27.13 -14.85
CA ASN A 33 -2.19 27.18 -16.24
C ASN A 33 -3.33 27.52 -17.21
N VAL A 34 -4.48 26.87 -17.06
CA VAL A 34 -5.67 27.15 -17.90
C VAL A 34 -6.14 28.61 -17.75
N LYS A 35 -6.07 29.18 -16.55
CA LYS A 35 -6.38 30.60 -16.34
C LYS A 35 -5.38 31.52 -17.04
N GLN A 36 -4.09 31.19 -16.99
CA GLN A 36 -3.04 31.97 -17.64
C GLN A 36 -3.17 31.90 -19.17
N GLU A 37 -3.34 30.70 -19.73
CA GLU A 37 -3.55 30.49 -21.17
C GLU A 37 -4.79 31.21 -21.71
N TYR A 38 -5.89 31.17 -20.95
CA TYR A 38 -7.12 31.87 -21.34
C TYR A 38 -6.96 33.40 -21.40
N VAL A 39 -6.05 33.95 -20.60
CA VAL A 39 -5.80 35.40 -20.49
C VAL A 39 -4.64 35.84 -21.40
N SER A 40 -3.66 34.98 -21.70
CA SER A 40 -2.40 35.35 -22.36
C SER A 40 -2.53 35.93 -23.77
N GLY A 41 -3.69 35.77 -24.43
CA GLY A 41 -3.99 36.37 -25.73
C GLY A 41 -4.94 37.57 -25.70
N ARG A 42 -5.29 38.08 -24.50
CA ARG A 42 -6.28 39.15 -24.34
C ARG A 42 -5.59 40.48 -24.05
N ASP A 43 -5.77 41.43 -24.95
CA ASP A 43 -5.42 42.83 -24.72
C ASP A 43 -6.61 43.57 -24.05
N GLY A 44 -6.34 44.42 -23.05
CA GLY A 44 -7.38 45.00 -22.20
C GLY A 44 -8.45 45.84 -22.91
N ASN A 45 -8.10 46.51 -24.02
CA ASN A 45 -8.98 47.49 -24.70
C ASN A 45 -9.16 47.22 -26.21
N LYS A 46 -9.02 45.95 -26.66
CA LYS A 46 -9.00 45.62 -28.11
C LYS A 46 -10.32 45.84 -28.84
N THR A 47 -11.45 45.61 -28.18
CA THR A 47 -12.78 45.61 -28.82
C THR A 47 -13.33 47.01 -29.03
N MET A 48 -13.27 47.87 -28.01
CA MET A 48 -13.91 49.20 -28.01
C MET A 48 -12.94 50.35 -27.74
N GLY A 49 -11.64 50.08 -27.53
CA GLY A 49 -10.66 51.09 -27.12
C GLY A 49 -10.85 51.56 -25.67
N PRO A 50 -10.03 52.52 -25.21
CA PRO A 50 -10.19 53.14 -23.89
C PRO A 50 -11.40 54.08 -23.86
N ALA A 51 -12.11 54.15 -22.73
CA ALA A 51 -13.31 55.00 -22.56
C ALA A 51 -13.05 56.50 -22.76
N LYS A 52 -11.83 56.97 -22.42
CA LYS A 52 -11.33 58.30 -22.75
C LYS A 52 -9.88 58.17 -23.22
N VAL A 53 -9.61 58.57 -24.45
CA VAL A 53 -8.25 58.57 -25.00
C VAL A 53 -7.44 59.65 -24.29
N ALA A 54 -6.35 59.25 -23.64
CA ALA A 54 -5.41 60.20 -23.04
C ALA A 54 -4.69 60.94 -24.16
N VAL A 55 -4.81 62.28 -24.18
CA VAL A 55 -4.06 63.13 -25.10
C VAL A 55 -2.67 63.34 -24.49
N PRO A 56 -1.58 62.95 -25.18
CA PRO A 56 -0.24 63.16 -24.66
C PRO A 56 0.05 64.67 -24.55
N PRO A 57 0.79 65.12 -23.53
CA PRO A 57 1.17 66.52 -23.42
C PRO A 57 2.10 66.93 -24.59
N PRO A 58 2.11 68.20 -25.03
CA PRO A 58 2.94 68.67 -26.15
C PRO A 58 4.45 68.46 -25.99
N THR A 59 4.91 68.17 -24.77
CA THR A 59 6.29 67.82 -24.44
C THR A 59 6.68 66.42 -24.92
N ASP A 60 5.71 65.52 -25.07
CA ASP A 60 5.90 64.11 -25.42
C ASP A 60 5.74 63.90 -26.93
N TYR A 61 6.52 64.67 -27.70
CA TYR A 61 6.60 64.53 -29.15
C TYR A 61 7.58 63.40 -29.53
N LEU A 62 7.30 62.73 -30.66
CA LEU A 62 8.13 61.64 -31.18
C LEU A 62 9.55 62.13 -31.51
N LYS A 63 10.56 61.55 -30.87
CA LYS A 63 11.98 61.83 -31.12
C LYS A 63 12.54 60.93 -32.22
N LYS A 64 13.66 61.36 -32.81
CA LYS A 64 14.39 60.57 -33.81
C LYS A 64 14.79 59.21 -33.23
N HIS A 65 14.50 58.13 -33.95
CA HIS A 65 14.82 56.74 -33.55
C HIS A 65 14.12 56.22 -32.27
N GLU A 66 13.10 56.91 -31.74
CA GLU A 66 12.43 56.50 -30.49
C GLU A 66 11.68 55.16 -30.60
N LYS A 67 11.11 54.86 -31.77
CA LYS A 67 10.37 53.62 -32.03
C LYS A 67 11.20 52.55 -32.74
N GLU A 68 12.50 52.78 -32.92
CA GLU A 68 13.35 51.78 -33.57
C GLU A 68 13.69 50.66 -32.59
N PRO A 69 13.47 49.38 -32.98
CA PRO A 69 13.80 48.26 -32.12
C PRO A 69 15.32 48.16 -31.95
N GLN A 70 15.79 48.26 -30.71
CA GLN A 70 17.20 48.05 -30.38
C GLN A 70 17.50 46.55 -30.42
N LEU A 71 18.21 46.11 -31.47
CA LEU A 71 18.64 44.72 -31.58
C LEU A 71 19.73 44.42 -30.54
N PRO A 72 19.66 43.26 -29.86
CA PRO A 72 20.74 42.84 -28.96
C PRO A 72 22.03 42.60 -29.75
N LYS A 73 23.17 42.65 -29.05
CA LYS A 73 24.47 42.31 -29.65
C LYS A 73 24.45 40.86 -30.15
N LYS A 74 25.02 40.62 -31.33
CA LYS A 74 25.05 39.29 -31.95
C LYS A 74 25.96 38.35 -31.15
N GLU A 75 25.37 37.33 -30.52
CA GLU A 75 26.09 36.24 -29.88
C GLU A 75 26.11 34.99 -30.78
N THR A 76 27.12 34.14 -30.61
CA THR A 76 27.21 32.85 -31.31
C THR A 76 26.21 31.88 -30.69
N PHE A 77 25.18 31.50 -31.46
CA PHE A 77 24.18 30.54 -31.02
C PHE A 77 24.78 29.12 -30.93
N LYS A 78 24.68 28.48 -29.76
CA LYS A 78 25.04 27.08 -29.56
C LYS A 78 23.79 26.22 -29.45
N TYR A 79 23.78 25.10 -30.18
CA TYR A 79 22.67 24.15 -30.11
C TYR A 79 22.81 23.27 -28.85
N PRO A 80 21.73 23.02 -28.10
CA PRO A 80 21.77 22.16 -26.90
C PRO A 80 22.24 20.72 -27.18
N ASP A 81 22.07 20.24 -28.40
CA ASP A 81 22.40 18.86 -28.81
C ASP A 81 23.73 18.75 -29.57
N GLU A 82 24.61 19.75 -29.51
CA GLU A 82 25.87 19.77 -30.26
C GLU A 82 26.73 18.51 -30.00
N ASP A 83 26.75 18.04 -28.75
CA ASP A 83 27.51 16.85 -28.31
C ASP A 83 26.89 15.51 -28.73
N ARG A 84 25.62 15.49 -29.14
CA ARG A 84 24.89 14.28 -29.53
C ARG A 84 24.83 14.07 -31.04
N ARG A 85 25.46 14.96 -31.81
CA ARG A 85 25.49 14.87 -33.27
C ARG A 85 26.37 13.70 -33.70
N ARG A 86 25.97 13.06 -34.80
CA ARG A 86 26.78 11.99 -35.40
C ARG A 86 28.17 12.52 -35.75
N PRO A 87 29.23 11.71 -35.58
CA PRO A 87 30.57 12.13 -35.96
C PRO A 87 30.62 12.45 -37.46
N PRO A 88 31.51 13.35 -37.89
CA PRO A 88 31.70 13.64 -39.30
C PRO A 88 32.13 12.37 -40.04
N VAL A 89 31.71 12.25 -41.30
CA VAL A 89 32.14 11.15 -42.17
C VAL A 89 33.66 11.23 -42.42
N PRO A 90 34.37 10.08 -42.51
CA PRO A 90 35.77 10.06 -42.90
C PRO A 90 35.99 10.79 -44.23
N LYS A 91 37.10 11.53 -44.33
CA LYS A 91 37.45 12.28 -45.54
C LYS A 91 38.07 11.34 -46.58
N LYS A 92 38.06 11.76 -47.85
CA LYS A 92 38.68 11.00 -48.96
C LYS A 92 40.17 10.70 -48.71
N ASP A 93 40.88 11.62 -48.05
CA ASP A 93 42.31 11.50 -47.75
C ASP A 93 42.58 10.71 -46.45
N ASP A 94 41.53 10.33 -45.72
CA ASP A 94 41.65 9.56 -44.48
C ASP A 94 41.83 8.08 -44.84
N THR A 95 43.07 7.63 -44.77
CA THR A 95 43.41 6.23 -45.08
C THR A 95 43.21 5.38 -43.83
N PRO A 96 42.43 4.28 -43.90
CA PRO A 96 42.33 3.38 -42.77
C PRO A 96 43.70 2.79 -42.44
N LEU A 97 43.83 2.18 -41.27
CA LEU A 97 45.09 1.57 -40.83
C LEU A 97 45.52 0.45 -41.81
N MET A 98 46.30 0.82 -42.84
CA MET A 98 46.77 -0.08 -43.88
C MET A 98 47.97 -0.89 -43.37
N GLY A 99 48.00 -2.18 -43.71
CA GLY A 99 49.17 -3.03 -43.42
C GLY A 99 49.07 -3.89 -42.16
N LEU A 100 47.86 -4.22 -41.70
CA LEU A 100 47.62 -5.38 -40.82
C LEU A 100 48.00 -6.66 -41.56
N LYS A 101 49.30 -6.96 -41.60
CA LYS A 101 49.85 -8.20 -42.19
C LYS A 101 49.78 -9.28 -41.14
N THR A 102 48.91 -10.27 -41.35
CA THR A 102 48.83 -11.43 -40.47
C THR A 102 50.00 -12.36 -40.74
N THR A 103 50.73 -12.79 -39.71
CA THR A 103 51.76 -13.85 -39.81
C THR A 103 51.16 -15.26 -39.85
N LYS A 104 49.83 -15.37 -39.99
CA LYS A 104 49.10 -16.62 -39.96
C LYS A 104 49.45 -17.48 -41.18
N ASN A 105 49.91 -18.71 -40.93
CA ASN A 105 50.12 -19.70 -42.00
C ASN A 105 48.79 -20.33 -42.39
N PHE A 106 48.16 -19.76 -43.42
CA PHE A 106 46.84 -20.18 -43.92
C PHE A 106 46.79 -21.65 -44.31
N ILE A 107 47.88 -22.23 -44.81
CA ILE A 107 47.91 -23.64 -45.24
C ILE A 107 47.72 -24.56 -44.03
N SER A 108 48.53 -24.34 -42.99
CA SER A 108 48.45 -25.13 -41.75
C SER A 108 47.13 -24.92 -41.02
N THR A 109 46.62 -23.68 -40.98
CA THR A 109 45.39 -23.37 -40.24
C THR A 109 44.16 -23.92 -40.94
N ASN A 110 44.10 -23.87 -42.27
CA ASN A 110 42.98 -24.42 -43.03
C ASN A 110 42.96 -25.95 -42.94
N ALA A 111 44.13 -26.59 -42.90
CA ALA A 111 44.24 -28.04 -42.72
C ALA A 111 43.72 -28.47 -41.34
N VAL A 112 44.16 -27.81 -40.27
CA VAL A 112 43.67 -28.08 -38.91
C VAL A 112 42.18 -27.77 -38.81
N GLU A 113 41.70 -26.66 -39.37
CA GLU A 113 40.28 -26.29 -39.39
C GLU A 113 39.43 -27.36 -40.09
N ASN A 114 39.88 -27.89 -41.23
CA ASN A 114 39.13 -28.92 -41.96
C ASN A 114 39.16 -30.29 -41.26
N ILE A 115 40.29 -30.67 -40.64
CA ILE A 115 40.40 -31.93 -39.87
C ILE A 115 39.56 -31.87 -38.59
N SER A 116 39.54 -30.71 -37.93
CA SER A 116 38.79 -30.49 -36.69
C SER A 116 37.33 -30.09 -36.94
N ALA A 117 36.94 -29.83 -38.18
CA ALA A 117 35.58 -29.49 -38.53
C ALA A 117 34.65 -30.66 -38.25
N VAL A 118 33.65 -30.43 -37.40
CA VAL A 118 32.56 -31.37 -37.20
C VAL A 118 31.80 -31.52 -38.52
N PRO A 119 31.53 -32.76 -39.00
CA PRO A 119 30.80 -32.97 -40.23
C PRO A 119 29.43 -32.29 -40.15
N LYS A 120 29.03 -31.62 -41.24
CA LYS A 120 27.72 -30.97 -41.32
C LYS A 120 26.64 -32.03 -41.13
N LEU A 121 25.84 -31.88 -40.07
CA LEU A 121 24.67 -32.72 -39.86
C LEU A 121 23.74 -32.59 -41.09
N PRO A 122 23.25 -33.70 -41.66
CA PRO A 122 22.34 -33.64 -42.80
C PRO A 122 21.09 -32.87 -42.39
N ALA A 123 20.65 -31.95 -43.25
CA ALA A 123 19.42 -31.22 -43.01
C ALA A 123 18.25 -32.21 -42.91
N LYS A 124 17.47 -32.11 -41.84
CA LYS A 124 16.24 -32.88 -41.69
C LYS A 124 15.25 -32.41 -42.77
N LYS A 125 14.99 -33.26 -43.75
CA LYS A 125 14.08 -32.99 -44.86
C LYS A 125 13.05 -34.10 -44.94
N TYR A 126 11.83 -33.78 -45.38
CA TYR A 126 10.84 -34.78 -45.78
C TYR A 126 10.63 -34.70 -47.29
N ALA A 127 10.30 -35.83 -47.91
CA ALA A 127 9.90 -35.88 -49.31
C ALA A 127 8.37 -35.93 -49.38
N ASP A 128 7.77 -35.01 -50.13
CA ASP A 128 6.32 -34.91 -50.27
C ASP A 128 5.81 -35.69 -51.50
N THR A 129 6.58 -35.65 -52.60
CA THR A 129 6.19 -36.27 -53.88
C THR A 129 6.98 -37.54 -54.18
N ARG A 130 6.37 -38.45 -54.95
CA ARG A 130 7.04 -39.67 -55.49
C ARG A 130 8.23 -39.34 -56.41
N HIS A 131 8.29 -38.11 -56.92
CA HIS A 131 9.37 -37.61 -57.78
C HIS A 131 10.54 -37.01 -56.98
N GLY A 132 10.45 -36.99 -55.65
CA GLY A 132 11.56 -36.61 -54.78
C GLY A 132 11.61 -35.12 -54.42
N ASP A 133 10.51 -34.38 -54.50
CA ASP A 133 10.48 -33.01 -54.01
C ASP A 133 10.64 -33.00 -52.48
N THR A 134 11.77 -32.46 -52.03
CA THR A 134 12.12 -32.41 -50.60
C THR A 134 11.92 -31.02 -50.02
N HIS A 135 11.31 -30.95 -48.83
CA HIS A 135 11.15 -29.73 -48.04
C HIS A 135 11.93 -29.83 -46.72
N ASN A 136 12.47 -28.71 -46.25
CA ASN A 136 13.19 -28.65 -44.97
C ASN A 136 12.20 -28.76 -43.80
N LEU A 137 12.45 -29.70 -42.88
CA LEU A 137 11.59 -29.93 -41.71
C LEU A 137 11.74 -28.79 -40.68
N VAL A 138 12.96 -28.25 -40.50
CA VAL A 138 13.28 -27.05 -39.71
C VAL A 138 13.74 -25.97 -40.70
N PRO A 139 13.12 -24.77 -40.85
CA PRO A 139 12.33 -23.95 -39.92
C PRO A 139 10.85 -23.81 -40.31
N SER A 140 10.28 -24.81 -40.97
CA SER A 140 8.96 -24.75 -41.62
C SER A 140 7.76 -24.52 -40.67
N GLY A 141 8.00 -24.36 -39.37
CA GLY A 141 6.96 -24.11 -38.35
C GLY A 141 6.13 -25.34 -37.99
N TYR A 142 6.34 -26.47 -38.69
CA TYR A 142 5.54 -27.68 -38.51
C TYR A 142 5.86 -28.50 -37.26
N GLU A 143 6.97 -28.24 -36.55
CA GLU A 143 7.30 -28.94 -35.30
C GLU A 143 7.67 -27.95 -34.18
N PRO A 144 6.69 -27.44 -33.42
CA PRO A 144 6.99 -26.84 -32.14
C PRO A 144 7.17 -27.96 -31.09
N VAL A 145 8.43 -28.29 -30.77
CA VAL A 145 8.78 -29.37 -29.84
C VAL A 145 8.60 -28.92 -28.39
N TYR A 146 7.35 -28.83 -27.93
CA TYR A 146 7.02 -28.43 -26.57
C TYR A 146 7.42 -29.48 -25.51
N VAL A 147 7.62 -30.74 -25.93
CA VAL A 147 7.99 -31.87 -25.06
C VAL A 147 9.42 -31.76 -24.52
N HIS A 148 10.33 -31.11 -25.26
CA HIS A 148 11.72 -30.89 -24.83
C HIS A 148 11.93 -29.53 -24.17
N LYS A 149 10.85 -28.84 -23.77
CA LYS A 149 11.00 -27.63 -22.96
C LYS A 149 11.61 -28.04 -21.62
N LYS A 150 12.64 -27.31 -21.17
CA LYS A 150 13.34 -27.59 -19.90
C LYS A 150 12.39 -27.65 -18.68
N GLU A 151 11.36 -26.81 -18.70
CA GLU A 151 10.36 -26.67 -17.65
C GLU A 151 9.10 -27.53 -17.92
N PHE A 152 9.16 -28.48 -18.87
CA PHE A 152 8.01 -29.31 -19.21
C PHE A 152 7.66 -30.23 -18.03
N GLY A 153 6.44 -30.12 -17.51
CA GLY A 153 5.99 -30.88 -16.34
C GLY A 153 6.35 -30.24 -15.00
N GLU A 154 7.14 -29.17 -14.98
CA GLU A 154 7.42 -28.41 -13.76
C GLU A 154 6.36 -27.33 -13.52
N VAL A 155 6.06 -27.06 -12.25
CA VAL A 155 5.17 -25.97 -11.86
C VAL A 155 5.93 -24.64 -12.04
N PRO A 156 5.40 -23.69 -12.83
CA PRO A 156 6.04 -22.39 -13.01
C PRO A 156 6.29 -21.65 -11.71
N THR A 157 7.45 -20.98 -11.63
CA THR A 157 7.91 -20.23 -10.44
C THR A 157 6.96 -19.11 -9.98
N TYR A 158 6.14 -18.56 -10.87
CA TYR A 158 5.16 -17.55 -10.48
C TYR A 158 3.98 -18.14 -9.68
N LEU A 159 3.63 -19.41 -9.91
CA LEU A 159 2.54 -20.08 -9.18
C LEU A 159 2.97 -20.42 -7.75
N THR A 160 4.23 -20.81 -7.54
CA THR A 160 4.78 -21.04 -6.20
C THR A 160 4.82 -19.74 -5.40
N LYS A 161 5.34 -18.66 -5.99
CA LYS A 161 5.32 -17.31 -5.39
C LYS A 161 3.92 -16.87 -5.01
N ARG A 162 2.94 -17.04 -5.90
CA ARG A 162 1.55 -16.66 -5.63
C ARG A 162 0.93 -17.47 -4.49
N LYS A 163 1.25 -18.77 -4.38
CA LYS A 163 0.80 -19.60 -3.24
C LYS A 163 1.40 -19.12 -1.93
N GLU A 164 2.68 -18.76 -1.92
CA GLU A 164 3.36 -18.22 -0.73
C GLU A 164 2.78 -16.86 -0.32
N GLU A 165 2.51 -15.97 -1.28
CA GLU A 165 1.85 -14.68 -1.03
C GLU A 165 0.45 -14.86 -0.43
N ILE A 166 -0.35 -15.76 -0.98
CA ILE A 166 -1.70 -16.07 -0.46
C ILE A 166 -1.59 -16.63 0.97
N LYS A 167 -0.66 -17.56 1.21
CA LYS A 167 -0.46 -18.15 2.53
C LYS A 167 -0.03 -17.10 3.56
N ARG A 168 0.93 -16.23 3.21
CA ARG A 168 1.37 -15.13 4.08
C ARG A 168 0.22 -14.16 4.39
N ALA A 169 -0.57 -13.79 3.38
CA ALA A 169 -1.72 -12.91 3.57
C ALA A 169 -2.80 -13.52 4.48
N GLN A 170 -3.01 -14.84 4.39
CA GLN A 170 -3.90 -15.57 5.31
C GLN A 170 -3.36 -15.54 6.74
N GLU A 171 -2.07 -15.86 6.93
CA GLU A 171 -1.43 -15.84 8.25
C GLU A 171 -1.48 -14.44 8.90
N GLU A 172 -1.24 -13.38 8.12
CA GLU A 172 -1.34 -11.98 8.60
C GLU A 172 -2.78 -11.62 8.98
N TYR A 173 -3.77 -12.05 8.19
CA TYR A 173 -5.18 -11.83 8.49
C TYR A 173 -5.61 -12.57 9.76
N ASP A 174 -5.21 -13.83 9.90
CA ASP A 174 -5.49 -14.65 11.08
C ASP A 174 -4.82 -14.07 12.33
N GLN A 175 -3.59 -13.54 12.21
CA GLN A 175 -2.91 -12.84 13.29
C GLN A 175 -3.60 -11.54 13.68
N TYR A 176 -4.03 -10.73 12.71
CA TYR A 176 -4.79 -9.50 12.97
C TYR A 176 -6.10 -9.79 13.69
N ILE A 177 -6.83 -10.81 13.22
CA ILE A 177 -8.05 -11.30 13.88
C ILE A 177 -7.73 -11.76 15.29
N ALA A 178 -6.69 -12.58 15.48
CA ALA A 178 -6.30 -13.08 16.79
C ALA A 178 -5.88 -11.95 17.74
N GLU A 179 -5.19 -10.92 17.26
CA GLU A 179 -4.87 -9.72 18.06
C GLU A 179 -6.12 -8.92 18.41
N HIS A 180 -7.03 -8.72 17.46
CA HIS A 180 -8.28 -8.01 17.70
C HIS A 180 -9.14 -8.75 18.72
N PHE A 181 -9.24 -10.08 18.58
CA PHE A 181 -9.86 -10.94 19.58
C PHE A 181 -9.10 -10.88 20.89
N ARG A 182 -7.76 -10.91 20.96
CA ARG A 182 -7.01 -10.78 22.22
C ARG A 182 -7.22 -9.44 22.92
N ARG A 183 -7.33 -8.35 22.16
CA ARG A 183 -7.57 -6.99 22.69
C ARG A 183 -9.01 -6.83 23.19
N GLY A 184 -9.98 -7.46 22.53
CA GLY A 184 -11.37 -7.49 22.97
C GLY A 184 -11.73 -8.64 23.91
N ALA A 185 -10.86 -9.64 24.05
CA ALA A 185 -11.10 -10.82 24.87
C ALA A 185 -10.88 -10.45 26.32
N LEU A 186 -11.99 -10.41 27.04
CA LEU A 186 -12.02 -10.51 28.48
C LEU A 186 -11.22 -11.76 28.89
N ARG A 187 -10.32 -11.59 29.85
CA ARG A 187 -9.51 -12.67 30.41
C ARG A 187 -10.44 -13.65 31.12
N GLN A 188 -10.45 -14.92 30.68
CA GLN A 188 -11.17 -15.98 31.40
C GLN A 188 -10.39 -16.34 32.67
N LEU A 189 -11.07 -16.35 33.81
CA LEU A 189 -10.49 -16.81 35.07
C LEU A 189 -10.25 -18.32 35.00
N THR A 190 -9.05 -18.76 35.36
CA THR A 190 -8.75 -20.19 35.45
C THR A 190 -9.49 -20.83 36.64
N GLU A 191 -9.74 -22.14 36.59
CA GLU A 191 -10.46 -22.82 37.70
C GLU A 191 -9.67 -22.74 39.01
N GLU A 192 -8.33 -22.74 38.94
CA GLU A 192 -7.45 -22.58 40.10
C GLU A 192 -7.60 -21.21 40.75
N GLU A 193 -7.57 -20.14 39.95
CA GLU A 193 -7.77 -18.78 40.44
C GLU A 193 -9.20 -18.58 40.99
N ARG A 194 -10.21 -19.19 40.36
CA ARG A 194 -11.59 -19.20 40.84
C ARG A 194 -11.71 -19.87 42.20
N ALA A 195 -11.08 -21.04 42.37
CA ALA A 195 -11.09 -21.76 43.64
C ALA A 195 -10.39 -20.95 44.74
N ALA A 196 -9.25 -20.34 44.43
CA ALA A 196 -8.53 -19.48 45.37
C ALA A 196 -9.36 -18.27 45.82
N ILE A 197 -10.09 -17.62 44.90
CA ILE A 197 -10.97 -16.49 45.24
C ILE A 197 -12.16 -16.96 46.09
N LEU A 198 -12.77 -18.09 45.74
CA LEU A 198 -13.89 -18.65 46.53
C LEU A 198 -13.46 -19.02 47.95
N ASP A 199 -12.26 -19.57 48.10
CA ASP A 199 -11.69 -19.90 49.41
C ASP A 199 -11.45 -18.62 50.23
N GLY A 200 -10.83 -17.61 49.63
CA GLY A 200 -10.62 -16.31 50.28
C GLY A 200 -11.92 -15.61 50.69
N LEU A 201 -12.98 -15.69 49.86
CA LEU A 201 -14.30 -15.15 50.19
C LEU A 201 -14.94 -15.89 51.38
N LYS A 202 -14.79 -17.21 51.45
CA LYS A 202 -15.29 -18.02 52.57
C LYS A 202 -14.56 -17.71 53.87
N VAL A 203 -13.22 -17.64 53.83
CA VAL A 203 -12.42 -17.27 55.01
C VAL A 203 -12.81 -15.89 55.53
N ASN A 204 -12.98 -14.90 54.65
CA ASN A 204 -13.42 -13.57 55.05
C ASN A 204 -14.86 -13.55 55.61
N TRP A 205 -15.74 -14.41 55.09
CA TRP A 205 -17.09 -14.57 55.65
C TRP A 205 -17.03 -15.18 57.05
N GLU A 206 -16.22 -16.23 57.25
CA GLU A 206 -15.99 -16.86 58.55
C GLU A 206 -15.44 -15.85 59.57
N ASP A 207 -14.43 -15.06 59.19
CA ASP A 207 -13.84 -14.03 60.06
C ASP A 207 -14.87 -12.97 60.52
N ILE A 208 -15.74 -12.52 59.62
CA ILE A 208 -16.80 -11.55 59.96
C ILE A 208 -17.91 -12.22 60.77
N HIS A 209 -18.23 -13.48 60.45
CA HIS A 209 -19.24 -14.25 61.17
C HIS A 209 -18.81 -14.53 62.62
N ASP A 210 -17.56 -14.90 62.85
CA ASP A 210 -16.99 -15.09 64.19
C ASP A 210 -17.03 -13.79 64.99
N GLN A 211 -16.67 -12.67 64.37
CA GLN A 211 -16.81 -11.35 64.99
C GLN A 211 -18.26 -11.02 65.32
N TYR A 212 -19.20 -11.37 64.43
CA TYR A 212 -20.63 -11.18 64.63
C TYR A 212 -21.17 -12.01 65.79
N GLN A 213 -20.75 -13.28 65.91
CA GLN A 213 -21.11 -14.16 67.02
C GLN A 213 -20.58 -13.64 68.37
N GLY A 214 -19.43 -12.96 68.37
CA GLY A 214 -18.87 -12.31 69.55
C GLY A 214 -19.58 -11.01 70.00
N LEU A 215 -20.60 -10.53 69.28
CA LEU A 215 -21.36 -9.35 69.70
C LEU A 215 -22.32 -9.67 70.87
N SER A 216 -22.59 -8.67 71.71
CA SER A 216 -23.59 -8.78 72.77
C SER A 216 -25.00 -8.95 72.19
N VAL A 217 -25.78 -9.89 72.73
CA VAL A 217 -27.15 -10.22 72.30
C VAL A 217 -28.07 -8.99 72.23
N VAL A 218 -27.91 -8.04 73.16
CA VAL A 218 -28.72 -6.81 73.20
C VAL A 218 -27.90 -5.60 72.75
N PRO A 219 -28.23 -4.97 71.60
CA PRO A 219 -27.57 -3.75 71.14
C PRO A 219 -28.28 -2.49 71.71
N ASP A 220 -27.95 -2.14 72.96
CA ASP A 220 -28.61 -1.03 73.67
C ASP A 220 -28.20 0.38 73.19
N THR A 221 -27.01 0.52 72.61
CA THR A 221 -26.46 1.83 72.20
C THR A 221 -26.42 1.96 70.67
N ALA A 222 -26.59 3.19 70.16
CA ALA A 222 -26.56 3.46 68.72
C ALA A 222 -25.28 2.95 68.01
N PRO A 223 -24.07 3.08 68.60
CA PRO A 223 -22.86 2.48 68.00
C PRO A 223 -22.90 0.95 67.93
N LYS A 224 -23.50 0.27 68.91
CA LYS A 224 -23.65 -1.19 68.90
C LYS A 224 -24.60 -1.65 67.79
N LYS A 225 -25.71 -0.93 67.56
CA LYS A 225 -26.61 -1.19 66.43
C LYS A 225 -25.92 -1.00 65.08
N ASN A 226 -25.22 0.14 64.90
CA ASN A 226 -24.54 0.42 63.63
C ASN A 226 -23.43 -0.59 63.32
N ARG A 227 -22.70 -1.06 64.35
CA ARG A 227 -21.67 -2.11 64.18
C ARG A 227 -22.29 -3.43 63.74
N LYS A 228 -23.42 -3.83 64.33
CA LYS A 228 -24.17 -5.04 63.96
C LYS A 228 -24.67 -4.95 62.52
N GLU A 229 -25.35 -3.86 62.18
CA GLU A 229 -25.90 -3.65 60.83
C GLU A 229 -24.80 -3.63 59.76
N ARG A 230 -23.63 -3.04 60.05
CA ARG A 230 -22.48 -3.06 59.14
C ARG A 230 -21.98 -4.47 58.89
N MET A 231 -21.87 -5.29 59.94
CA MET A 231 -21.43 -6.69 59.82
C MET A 231 -22.45 -7.52 59.03
N GLU A 232 -23.75 -7.33 59.27
CA GLU A 232 -24.82 -8.00 58.51
C GLU A 232 -24.82 -7.62 57.03
N ALA A 233 -24.63 -6.33 56.73
CA ALA A 233 -24.51 -5.86 55.35
C ALA A 233 -23.29 -6.47 54.65
N GLN A 234 -22.15 -6.58 55.34
CA GLN A 234 -20.93 -7.20 54.83
C GLN A 234 -21.10 -8.71 54.61
N MET A 235 -21.69 -9.45 55.56
CA MET A 235 -22.00 -10.88 55.39
C MET A 235 -22.91 -11.11 54.19
N LYS A 236 -23.99 -10.31 54.06
CA LYS A 236 -24.93 -10.40 52.93
C LYS A 236 -24.29 -10.04 51.59
N GLN A 237 -23.26 -9.20 51.57
CA GLN A 237 -22.50 -8.93 50.36
C GLN A 237 -21.65 -10.15 49.98
N LEU A 238 -20.88 -10.70 50.92
CA LEU A 238 -20.04 -11.86 50.68
C LEU A 238 -20.85 -13.10 50.26
N GLU A 239 -22.03 -13.32 50.85
CA GLU A 239 -22.94 -14.41 50.45
C GLU A 239 -23.36 -14.29 48.99
N ARG A 240 -23.72 -13.09 48.53
CA ARG A 240 -24.09 -12.83 47.13
C ARG A 240 -22.90 -13.03 46.20
N ASP A 241 -21.72 -12.60 46.61
CA ASP A 241 -20.49 -12.74 45.82
C ASP A 241 -20.11 -14.23 45.69
N ILE A 242 -20.16 -14.99 46.79
CA ILE A 242 -19.92 -16.45 46.79
C ILE A 242 -20.95 -17.16 45.90
N GLU A 243 -22.23 -16.81 46.00
CA GLU A 243 -23.29 -17.39 45.17
C GLU A 243 -23.04 -17.14 43.68
N LEU A 244 -22.63 -15.92 43.32
CA LEU A 244 -22.30 -15.54 41.95
C LEU A 244 -21.15 -16.39 41.40
N PHE A 245 -20.06 -16.53 42.16
CA PHE A 245 -18.91 -17.35 41.75
C PHE A 245 -19.25 -18.85 41.72
N GLN A 246 -20.13 -19.35 42.59
CA GLN A 246 -20.55 -20.75 42.58
C GLN A 246 -21.47 -21.08 41.40
N LYS A 247 -22.42 -20.19 41.09
CA LYS A 247 -23.39 -20.35 40.00
C LYS A 247 -22.73 -20.26 38.61
N HIS A 248 -21.73 -19.39 38.47
CA HIS A 248 -21.04 -19.17 37.21
C HIS A 248 -19.68 -19.88 37.17
N LYS A 249 -19.61 -20.99 36.43
CA LYS A 249 -18.37 -21.76 36.23
C LYS A 249 -17.34 -21.00 35.37
N ILE A 250 -17.81 -20.21 34.41
CA ILE A 250 -16.97 -19.45 33.49
C ILE A 250 -17.19 -17.97 33.76
N ILE A 251 -16.14 -17.28 34.19
CA ILE A 251 -16.15 -15.85 34.51
C ILE A 251 -15.08 -15.17 33.65
N TYR A 252 -15.50 -14.10 32.98
CA TYR A 252 -14.67 -13.29 32.13
C TYR A 252 -14.42 -11.95 32.82
N ILE A 253 -13.17 -11.53 32.87
CA ILE A 253 -12.73 -10.32 33.56
C ILE A 253 -12.15 -9.36 32.52
N GLY A 254 -12.57 -8.10 32.55
CA GLY A 254 -11.91 -7.06 31.76
C GLY A 254 -10.47 -6.89 32.21
N ASN A 255 -9.55 -6.74 31.26
CA ASN A 255 -8.19 -6.28 31.56
C ASN A 255 -8.20 -4.80 31.93
#